data_AF-A0A7X3XHD2-F1
#
_entry.id   AF-A0A7X3XHD2-F1
#
_cell.length_a   1.000
_cell.length_b   1.000
_cell.length_c   1.000
_cell.angle_alpha   90.00
_cell.angle_beta   90.00
_cell.angle_gamma   90.00
#
_symmetry.space_group_name_H-M   'P 1'
#
loop_
_entity.id
_entity.type
_entity.pdbx_description
1 polymer ?
#
loop_
_entity_poly.entity_id
_entity_poly.type
_entity_poly.pdbx_seq_one_letter_code
_entity_poly.pdbx_strand_id
1 'polypeptide(L)'
;MKVLISLTDPQGNIKRIIFISLIVLIGVIIVLSIIYHRTAMWEPEQHLITLLPKSPICYLTLKDLKGVVETFNRSAFGKQTANMPVLTEIQKQRWWKQLVYQKQLWEYEMGGKLDLKTVTGYFGEEAILALYRREGELSFLLISAVGAPEKLSIEALTATDAINPQYERIQTDYNGFTINTIIGYPRNFSYTFIGRIGILTLDPLLLAETLDLYSGLSGTKTDPKEQGFLAEHPMAMDIQTDYHQDKSTGYVDMQQFTPLFDSMRSDVLVKQILGVFGDSGAWAFSNRYEDGVIVSRHRFRRGIDTSRSELPTVDASKSFLTFPERTAFVATFPILKQMQGLFGDMDLSQVLGTDLTVLLVAPDPGEVSVLPSLVLLAHAKAPDVLNAVLGIVEEGKPTIAGKPLEFLEPQDYKGITLQPLQLRLNFLLAITGGYAIVNDYFVLGTTLAGLRSVIDTTTGNAPVLQDIAFSPGKGGVQAFVQPELFVPELKRFLPILTVLLSLSGQKLDPKLTQSITENLFPLESLGPISAEVDVGEHGMDAEIRIVLEE
;
A
#
# COMPACT_ATOMS: atom_id res chain seq x y z
N MET A 1 -24.38 -51.13 73.78
CA MET A 1 -25.00 -49.81 73.49
C MET A 1 -23.89 -48.74 73.61
N LYS A 2 -22.80 -48.76 72.82
CA LYS A 2 -22.65 -48.59 71.36
C LYS A 2 -23.09 -47.23 70.79
N VAL A 3 -23.17 -46.18 71.61
CA VAL A 3 -23.41 -44.80 71.15
C VAL A 3 -22.34 -43.78 71.62
N LEU A 4 -21.30 -44.20 72.35
CA LEU A 4 -20.28 -43.26 72.87
C LEU A 4 -18.83 -43.56 72.45
N ILE A 5 -18.64 -44.23 71.30
CA ILE A 5 -17.29 -44.46 70.75
C ILE A 5 -17.34 -44.22 69.23
N SER A 6 -17.39 -42.96 68.81
CA SER A 6 -16.96 -42.57 67.46
C SER A 6 -16.29 -41.18 67.38
N LEU A 7 -15.92 -40.60 68.52
CA LEU A 7 -15.22 -39.31 68.60
C LEU A 7 -13.69 -39.45 68.65
N THR A 8 -13.14 -40.62 68.35
CA THR A 8 -11.68 -40.85 68.32
C THR A 8 -11.29 -41.58 67.05
N ASP A 9 -11.45 -40.91 65.91
CA ASP A 9 -10.54 -41.13 64.79
C ASP A 9 -10.00 -39.76 64.32
N PRO A 10 -8.86 -39.31 64.89
CA PRO A 10 -8.29 -38.00 64.55
C PRO A 10 -7.92 -37.90 63.06
N GLN A 11 -7.74 -39.02 62.36
CA GLN A 11 -7.40 -39.02 60.94
C GLN A 11 -8.59 -38.71 60.02
N GLY A 12 -9.82 -39.09 60.42
CA GLY A 12 -11.03 -38.86 59.62
C GLY A 12 -11.51 -37.40 59.61
N ASN A 13 -11.41 -36.72 60.76
CA ASN A 13 -11.77 -35.30 60.88
C ASN A 13 -10.73 -34.38 60.22
N ILE A 14 -9.44 -34.70 60.30
CA ILE A 14 -8.40 -33.95 59.61
C ILE A 14 -8.58 -34.03 58.09
N LYS A 15 -8.88 -35.21 57.52
CA LYS A 15 -9.17 -35.34 56.08
C LYS A 15 -10.39 -34.53 55.64
N ARG A 16 -11.46 -34.51 56.43
CA ARG A 16 -12.65 -33.66 56.16
C ARG A 16 -12.32 -32.17 56.22
N ILE A 17 -11.56 -31.74 57.22
CA ILE A 17 -11.15 -30.33 57.34
C ILE A 17 -10.25 -29.94 56.17
N ILE A 18 -9.26 -30.77 55.80
CA ILE A 18 -8.40 -30.54 54.62
C ILE A 18 -9.25 -30.47 53.34
N PHE A 19 -10.22 -31.36 53.17
CA PHE A 19 -11.08 -31.38 51.98
C PHE A 19 -12.00 -30.15 51.91
N ILE A 20 -12.60 -29.74 53.03
CA ILE A 20 -13.42 -28.53 53.11
C ILE A 20 -12.54 -27.29 52.86
N SER A 21 -11.36 -27.20 53.47
CA SER A 21 -10.41 -26.11 53.24
C SER A 21 -9.95 -26.04 51.78
N LEU A 22 -9.73 -27.18 51.12
CA LEU A 22 -9.38 -27.23 49.71
C LEU A 22 -10.53 -26.74 48.82
N ILE A 23 -11.77 -27.16 49.11
CA ILE A 23 -12.96 -26.69 48.37
C ILE A 23 -13.14 -25.18 48.56
N VAL A 24 -13.00 -24.67 49.78
CA VAL A 24 -13.10 -23.23 50.07
C VAL A 24 -11.98 -22.48 49.37
N LEU A 25 -10.74 -22.98 49.39
CA LEU A 25 -9.61 -22.38 48.68
C LEU A 25 -9.85 -22.35 47.16
N ILE A 26 -10.32 -23.45 46.57
CA ILE A 26 -10.69 -23.52 45.15
C ILE A 26 -11.82 -22.52 44.85
N GLY A 27 -12.84 -22.43 45.71
CA GLY A 27 -13.92 -21.45 45.58
C GLY A 27 -13.42 -20.01 45.62
N VAL A 28 -12.51 -19.68 46.55
CA VAL A 28 -11.86 -18.37 46.65
C VAL A 28 -11.02 -18.08 45.42
N ILE A 29 -10.24 -19.05 44.92
CA ILE A 29 -9.43 -18.91 43.70
C ILE A 29 -10.34 -18.66 42.48
N ILE A 30 -11.45 -19.39 42.35
CA ILE A 30 -12.42 -19.20 41.26
C ILE A 30 -13.04 -17.80 41.34
N VAL A 31 -13.48 -17.36 42.52
CA VAL A 31 -14.07 -16.03 42.71
C VAL A 31 -13.06 -14.91 42.41
N LEU A 32 -11.83 -15.02 42.92
CA LEU A 32 -10.75 -14.08 42.62
C LEU A 32 -10.43 -14.06 41.12
N SER A 33 -10.42 -15.22 40.46
CA SER A 33 -10.20 -15.32 39.02
C SER A 33 -11.33 -14.66 38.22
N ILE A 34 -12.60 -14.84 38.62
CA ILE A 34 -13.75 -14.18 37.98
C ILE A 34 -13.70 -12.66 38.17
N ILE A 35 -13.40 -12.19 39.39
CA ILE A 35 -13.26 -10.76 39.69
C ILE A 35 -12.14 -10.18 38.84
N TYR A 36 -10.96 -10.79 38.85
CA TYR A 36 -9.82 -10.34 38.08
C TYR A 36 -10.09 -10.35 36.57
N HIS A 37 -10.77 -11.39 36.06
CA HIS A 37 -11.16 -11.43 34.65
C HIS A 37 -12.13 -10.30 34.29
N ARG A 38 -13.06 -9.95 35.18
CA ARG A 38 -13.99 -8.82 34.99
C ARG A 38 -13.37 -7.44 35.17
N THR A 39 -12.34 -7.29 36.02
CA THR A 39 -11.79 -5.97 36.36
C THR A 39 -10.49 -5.64 35.62
N ALA A 40 -9.65 -6.65 35.35
CA ALA A 40 -8.36 -6.46 34.68
C ALA A 40 -8.39 -6.93 33.22
N MET A 41 -9.19 -7.94 32.86
CA MET A 41 -9.17 -8.55 31.52
C MET A 41 -10.41 -8.21 30.68
N TRP A 42 -11.13 -7.16 31.04
CA TRP A 42 -12.29 -6.70 30.28
C TRP A 42 -11.87 -6.10 28.94
N GLU A 43 -12.75 -6.23 27.95
CA GLU A 43 -12.58 -5.66 26.63
C GLU A 43 -13.20 -4.26 26.61
N PRO A 44 -12.39 -3.20 26.40
CA PRO A 44 -12.93 -1.87 26.19
C PRO A 44 -13.83 -1.77 24.97
N GLU A 45 -14.97 -1.09 25.15
CA GLU A 45 -15.94 -0.81 24.10
C GLU A 45 -15.40 0.21 23.07
N GLN A 46 -14.34 0.95 23.41
CA GLN A 46 -13.73 1.93 22.52
C GLN A 46 -12.80 1.26 21.50
N HIS A 47 -12.88 1.72 20.26
CA HIS A 47 -12.00 1.30 19.18
C HIS A 47 -10.60 1.92 19.32
N LEU A 48 -9.55 1.20 18.95
CA LEU A 48 -8.18 1.69 19.14
C LEU A 48 -7.93 3.01 18.39
N ILE A 49 -8.58 3.22 17.24
CA ILE A 49 -8.42 4.44 16.44
C ILE A 49 -8.89 5.71 17.17
N THR A 50 -9.88 5.59 18.08
CA THR A 50 -10.38 6.75 18.84
C THR A 50 -9.43 7.17 19.96
N LEU A 51 -8.45 6.32 20.29
CA LEU A 51 -7.43 6.58 21.30
C LEU A 51 -6.21 7.33 20.74
N LEU A 52 -6.15 7.60 19.44
CA LEU A 52 -5.01 8.31 18.85
C LEU A 52 -5.01 9.81 19.24
N PRO A 53 -3.93 10.31 19.86
CA PRO A 53 -3.73 11.74 20.06
C PRO A 53 -3.66 12.53 18.75
N LYS A 54 -3.91 13.85 18.83
CA LYS A 54 -3.91 14.75 17.66
C LYS A 54 -2.59 14.73 16.91
N SER A 55 -2.68 14.95 15.60
CA SER A 55 -1.53 15.19 14.71
C SER A 55 -0.48 14.08 14.64
N PRO A 56 -0.84 12.80 14.44
CA PRO A 56 0.14 11.78 14.08
C PRO A 56 0.79 12.16 12.73
N ILE A 57 2.11 11.95 12.61
CA ILE A 57 2.80 12.05 11.32
C ILE A 57 2.28 10.96 10.39
N CYS A 58 2.13 9.75 10.92
CA CYS A 58 1.52 8.64 10.24
C CYS A 58 1.00 7.62 11.26
N TYR A 59 0.07 6.77 10.83
CA TYR A 59 -0.23 5.54 11.55
C TYR A 59 -0.42 4.39 10.56
N LEU A 60 -0.22 3.17 11.06
CA LEU A 60 -0.58 1.93 10.40
C LEU A 60 -1.39 1.09 11.39
N THR A 61 -2.53 0.59 10.95
CA THR A 61 -3.32 -0.39 11.66
C THR A 61 -3.17 -1.75 11.01
N LEU A 62 -3.14 -2.77 11.86
CA LEU A 62 -3.07 -4.16 11.44
C LEU A 62 -4.05 -4.97 12.27
N LYS A 63 -4.97 -5.64 11.59
CA LYS A 63 -5.92 -6.58 12.17
C LYS A 63 -5.61 -7.97 11.65
N ASP A 64 -5.73 -8.97 12.51
CA ASP A 64 -5.48 -10.36 12.16
C ASP A 64 -4.07 -10.58 11.54
N LEU A 65 -3.03 -10.08 12.21
CA LEU A 65 -1.64 -10.22 11.78
C LEU A 65 -1.29 -11.68 11.48
N LYS A 66 -1.81 -12.61 12.28
CA LYS A 66 -1.58 -14.05 12.09
C LYS A 66 -2.14 -14.51 10.75
N GLY A 67 -3.42 -14.20 10.46
CA GLY A 67 -4.05 -14.55 9.19
C GLY A 67 -3.32 -13.95 7.99
N VAL A 68 -2.91 -12.68 8.08
CA VAL A 68 -2.15 -11.98 7.03
C VAL A 68 -0.81 -12.67 6.75
N VAL A 69 -0.01 -12.94 7.80
CA VAL A 69 1.32 -13.57 7.64
C VAL A 69 1.19 -15.01 7.13
N GLU A 70 0.23 -15.79 7.63
CA GLU A 70 0.01 -17.16 7.16
C GLU A 70 -0.44 -17.18 5.70
N THR A 71 -1.34 -16.29 5.30
CA THR A 71 -1.83 -16.18 3.92
C THR A 71 -0.70 -15.81 2.96
N PHE A 72 0.09 -14.77 3.32
CA PHE A 72 1.26 -14.37 2.54
C PHE A 72 2.24 -15.53 2.36
N ASN A 73 2.65 -16.19 3.45
CA ASN A 73 3.64 -17.28 3.38
C ASN A 73 3.15 -18.52 2.61
N ARG A 74 1.84 -18.76 2.53
CA ARG A 74 1.27 -19.89 1.78
C ARG A 74 1.07 -19.57 0.29
N SER A 75 0.83 -18.31 -0.05
CA SER A 75 0.59 -17.84 -1.42
C SER A 75 1.77 -18.08 -2.37
N ALA A 76 1.48 -18.21 -3.68
CA ALA A 76 2.51 -18.26 -4.71
C ALA A 76 3.37 -16.98 -4.70
N PHE A 77 2.71 -15.83 -4.57
CA PHE A 77 3.35 -14.52 -4.42
C PHE A 77 4.38 -14.50 -3.29
N GLY A 78 3.99 -14.85 -2.05
CA GLY A 78 4.91 -14.81 -0.91
C GLY A 78 6.06 -15.80 -1.02
N LYS A 79 5.82 -17.00 -1.59
CA LYS A 79 6.89 -17.96 -1.90
C LYS A 79 7.88 -17.41 -2.93
N GLN A 80 7.41 -16.70 -3.95
CA GLN A 80 8.26 -16.08 -4.95
C GLN A 80 9.00 -14.86 -4.38
N THR A 81 8.33 -14.02 -3.59
CA THR A 81 8.92 -12.87 -2.88
C THR A 81 10.09 -13.30 -2.01
N ALA A 82 9.98 -14.43 -1.29
CA ALA A 82 11.07 -14.96 -0.47
C ALA A 82 12.35 -15.28 -1.25
N ASN A 83 12.27 -15.46 -2.57
CA ASN A 83 13.41 -15.74 -3.45
C ASN A 83 13.95 -14.51 -4.18
N MET A 84 13.41 -13.31 -3.91
CA MET A 84 13.86 -12.09 -4.56
C MET A 84 15.32 -11.76 -4.21
N PRO A 85 16.18 -11.46 -5.21
CA PRO A 85 17.57 -11.06 -4.95
C PRO A 85 17.70 -9.83 -4.05
N VAL A 86 16.75 -8.88 -4.12
CA VAL A 86 16.77 -7.68 -3.27
C VAL A 86 16.68 -8.01 -1.78
N LEU A 87 16.00 -9.09 -1.40
CA LEU A 87 15.96 -9.51 0.02
C LEU A 87 17.34 -9.95 0.49
N THR A 88 18.11 -10.64 -0.36
CA THR A 88 19.49 -11.00 -0.05
C THR A 88 20.38 -9.77 0.06
N GLU A 89 20.15 -8.75 -0.77
CA GLU A 89 20.85 -7.47 -0.68
C GLU A 89 20.52 -6.72 0.62
N ILE A 90 19.24 -6.63 0.97
CA ILE A 90 18.75 -6.06 2.24
C ILE A 90 19.42 -6.76 3.42
N GLN A 91 19.48 -8.09 3.41
CA GLN A 91 20.09 -8.88 4.49
C GLN A 91 21.60 -8.63 4.63
N LYS A 92 22.28 -8.20 3.56
CA LYS A 92 23.70 -7.84 3.59
C LYS A 92 23.94 -6.44 4.17
N GLN A 93 22.91 -5.59 4.20
CA GLN A 93 23.02 -4.20 4.68
C GLN A 93 23.43 -4.14 6.15
N ARG A 94 24.21 -3.11 6.49
CA ARG A 94 24.71 -2.90 7.86
C ARG A 94 23.57 -2.76 8.86
N TRP A 95 22.55 -1.98 8.52
CA TRP A 95 21.40 -1.74 9.38
C TRP A 95 20.62 -3.03 9.66
N TRP A 96 20.48 -3.92 8.67
CA TRP A 96 19.83 -5.22 8.86
C TRP A 96 20.63 -6.11 9.82
N LYS A 97 21.95 -6.19 9.62
CA LYS A 97 22.83 -6.93 10.52
C LYS A 97 22.78 -6.37 11.95
N GLN A 98 22.71 -5.05 12.10
CA GLN A 98 22.55 -4.41 13.41
C GLN A 98 21.21 -4.76 14.06
N LEU A 99 20.12 -4.77 13.29
CA LEU A 99 18.79 -5.15 13.78
C LEU A 99 18.77 -6.63 14.22
N VAL A 100 19.33 -7.53 13.42
CA VAL A 100 19.46 -8.95 13.78
C VAL A 100 20.31 -9.13 15.04
N TYR A 101 21.43 -8.41 15.15
CA TYR A 101 22.28 -8.44 16.33
C TYR A 101 21.55 -7.92 17.58
N GLN A 102 20.84 -6.79 17.47
CA GLN A 102 20.04 -6.24 18.58
C GLN A 102 18.93 -7.20 19.01
N LYS A 103 18.26 -7.86 18.05
CA LYS A 103 17.28 -8.91 18.35
C LYS A 103 17.93 -10.03 19.15
N GLN A 104 19.04 -10.59 18.67
CA GLN A 104 19.72 -11.71 19.33
C GLN A 104 20.24 -11.33 20.73
N LEU A 105 20.79 -10.12 20.87
CA LEU A 105 21.24 -9.60 22.15
C LEU A 105 20.07 -9.48 23.12
N TRP A 106 18.95 -8.92 22.69
CA TRP A 106 17.73 -8.83 23.48
C TRP A 106 17.19 -10.21 23.89
N GLU A 107 17.14 -11.17 22.97
CA GLU A 107 16.70 -12.54 23.27
C GLU A 107 17.62 -13.25 24.27
N TYR A 108 18.93 -12.98 24.20
CA TYR A 108 19.93 -13.49 25.14
C TYR A 108 19.78 -12.85 26.52
N GLU A 109 19.66 -11.53 26.60
CA GLU A 109 19.58 -10.76 27.84
C GLU A 109 18.25 -10.99 28.59
N MET A 110 17.16 -11.18 27.86
CA MET A 110 15.81 -11.37 28.43
C MET A 110 15.44 -12.83 28.62
N GLY A 111 16.20 -13.78 28.06
CA GLY A 111 15.91 -15.22 28.16
C GLY A 111 14.64 -15.67 27.41
N GLY A 112 14.06 -14.79 26.58
CA GLY A 112 12.86 -15.04 25.78
C GLY A 112 13.16 -14.99 24.29
N LYS A 113 12.48 -15.81 23.49
CA LYS A 113 12.58 -15.76 22.02
C LYS A 113 11.49 -14.86 21.44
N LEU A 114 11.86 -13.96 20.53
CA LEU A 114 10.91 -13.20 19.73
C LEU A 114 10.54 -14.02 18.50
N ASP A 115 9.53 -14.87 18.68
CA ASP A 115 8.92 -15.69 17.62
C ASP A 115 7.56 -15.14 17.17
N LEU A 116 7.08 -15.65 16.03
CA LEU A 116 5.81 -15.20 15.46
C LEU A 116 4.64 -15.43 16.42
N LYS A 117 4.64 -16.53 17.18
CA LYS A 117 3.59 -16.83 18.16
C LYS A 117 3.49 -15.73 19.21
N THR A 118 4.63 -15.31 19.75
CA THR A 118 4.74 -14.24 20.74
C THR A 118 4.29 -12.90 20.16
N VAL A 119 4.75 -12.57 18.95
CA VAL A 119 4.32 -11.35 18.22
C VAL A 119 2.81 -11.35 17.99
N THR A 120 2.22 -12.49 17.60
CA THR A 120 0.76 -12.61 17.41
C THR A 120 -0.01 -12.54 18.72
N GLY A 121 0.58 -12.91 19.87
CA GLY A 121 -0.07 -12.72 21.16
C GLY A 121 -0.19 -11.24 21.56
N TYR A 122 0.83 -10.44 21.23
CA TYR A 122 0.84 -9.01 21.57
C TYR A 122 0.15 -8.11 20.55
N PHE A 123 0.15 -8.48 19.26
CA PHE A 123 -0.30 -7.64 18.14
C PHE A 123 -1.26 -8.33 17.18
N GLY A 124 -1.73 -9.54 17.52
CA GLY A 124 -2.42 -10.43 16.57
C GLY A 124 -3.84 -10.05 16.26
N GLU A 125 -4.61 -9.63 17.27
CA GLU A 125 -6.02 -9.28 17.10
C GLU A 125 -6.14 -7.93 16.37
N GLU A 126 -5.59 -6.88 16.97
CA GLU A 126 -5.63 -5.53 16.42
C GLU A 126 -4.50 -4.68 17.04
N ALA A 127 -3.76 -3.96 16.20
CA ALA A 127 -2.73 -3.02 16.65
C ALA A 127 -2.70 -1.77 15.78
N ILE A 128 -2.37 -0.63 16.40
CA ILE A 128 -2.08 0.64 15.75
C ILE A 128 -0.68 1.07 16.16
N LEU A 129 0.20 1.27 15.17
CA LEU A 129 1.48 1.91 15.34
C LEU A 129 1.42 3.30 14.72
N ALA A 130 1.59 4.34 15.53
CA ALA A 130 1.59 5.74 15.10
C ALA A 130 2.95 6.40 15.41
N LEU A 131 3.37 7.30 14.53
CA LEU A 131 4.57 8.12 14.72
C LEU A 131 4.19 9.57 15.01
N TYR A 132 4.92 10.18 15.93
CA TYR A 132 4.71 11.57 16.35
C TYR A 132 6.05 12.31 16.35
N ARG A 133 5.99 13.63 16.09
CA ARG A 133 7.13 14.52 16.26
C ARG A 133 6.92 15.33 17.53
N ARG A 134 7.80 15.16 18.51
CA ARG A 134 7.72 15.84 19.81
C ARG A 134 9.07 16.47 20.12
N GLU A 135 9.07 17.77 20.39
CA GLU A 135 10.28 18.54 20.71
C GLU A 135 11.44 18.39 19.69
N GLY A 136 11.11 18.08 18.44
CA GLY A 136 12.10 17.87 17.38
C GLY A 136 12.57 16.43 17.20
N GLU A 137 12.21 15.51 18.11
CA GLU A 137 12.51 14.08 18.03
C GLU A 137 11.30 13.26 17.51
N LEU A 138 11.59 12.10 16.94
CA LEU A 138 10.58 11.13 16.54
C LEU A 138 10.27 10.20 17.72
N SER A 139 9.00 10.13 18.09
CA SER A 139 8.47 9.14 19.03
C SER A 139 7.44 8.25 18.33
N PHE A 140 7.13 7.12 18.95
CA PHE A 140 6.06 6.23 18.49
C PHE A 140 5.04 6.01 19.59
N LEU A 141 3.82 5.71 19.19
CA LEU A 141 2.74 5.23 20.04
C LEU A 141 2.25 3.90 19.46
N LEU A 142 2.24 2.86 20.27
CA LEU A 142 1.74 1.55 19.93
C LEU A 142 0.54 1.25 20.83
N ILE A 143 -0.62 1.06 20.23
CA ILE A 143 -1.87 0.71 20.90
C ILE A 143 -2.28 -0.66 20.36
N SER A 144 -2.48 -1.65 21.24
CA SER A 144 -2.76 -3.01 20.79
C SER A 144 -3.78 -3.71 21.67
N ALA A 145 -4.64 -4.54 21.06
CA ALA A 145 -5.46 -5.51 21.74
C ALA A 145 -4.60 -6.71 22.16
N VAL A 146 -4.16 -6.71 23.41
CA VAL A 146 -3.22 -7.71 23.94
C VAL A 146 -3.98 -8.98 24.33
N GLY A 147 -3.41 -10.14 23.97
CA GLY A 147 -3.90 -11.44 24.40
C GLY A 147 -3.93 -11.57 25.92
N ALA A 148 -4.94 -12.27 26.44
CA ALA A 148 -5.09 -12.42 27.88
C ALA A 148 -3.88 -13.08 28.58
N PRO A 149 -3.31 -14.18 28.05
CA PRO A 149 -2.08 -14.77 28.59
C PRO A 149 -0.88 -13.81 28.54
N GLU A 150 -0.76 -13.03 27.47
CA GLU A 150 0.33 -12.10 27.23
C GLU A 150 0.29 -10.93 28.20
N LYS A 151 -0.89 -10.33 28.41
CA LYS A 151 -1.06 -9.29 29.44
C LYS A 151 -0.70 -9.81 30.82
N LEU A 152 -1.19 -10.99 31.19
CA LEU A 152 -0.85 -11.64 32.46
C LEU A 152 0.66 -11.88 32.60
N SER A 153 1.33 -12.24 31.51
CA SER A 153 2.78 -12.44 31.53
C SER A 153 3.54 -11.13 31.77
N ILE A 154 3.10 -10.01 31.17
CA ILE A 154 3.67 -8.69 31.42
C ILE A 154 3.43 -8.30 32.88
N GLU A 155 2.20 -8.41 33.38
CA GLU A 155 1.87 -8.07 34.76
C GLU A 155 2.63 -8.95 35.77
N ALA A 156 2.78 -10.25 35.50
CA ALA A 156 3.56 -11.14 36.35
C ALA A 156 5.05 -10.77 36.37
N LEU A 157 5.64 -10.45 35.21
CA LEU A 157 7.02 -9.96 35.12
C LEU A 157 7.18 -8.68 35.94
N THR A 158 6.21 -7.76 35.87
CA THR A 158 6.23 -6.54 36.68
C THR A 158 6.10 -6.83 38.18
N ALA A 159 5.33 -7.82 38.60
CA ALA A 159 5.17 -8.13 40.02
C ALA A 159 6.44 -8.71 40.66
N THR A 160 7.39 -9.23 39.87
CA THR A 160 8.61 -9.91 40.36
C THR A 160 9.87 -9.05 40.42
N ASP A 161 9.77 -7.72 40.19
CA ASP A 161 10.84 -6.69 40.23
C ASP A 161 12.09 -6.90 39.33
N ALA A 162 12.37 -8.11 38.86
CA ALA A 162 13.58 -8.41 38.10
C ALA A 162 13.39 -8.24 36.58
N ILE A 163 13.31 -6.99 36.11
CA ILE A 163 13.44 -6.67 34.67
C ILE A 163 14.93 -6.50 34.34
N ASN A 164 15.80 -7.46 34.69
CA ASN A 164 17.27 -7.34 34.51
C ASN A 164 17.90 -6.14 35.30
N PRO A 165 19.06 -6.31 35.97
CA PRO A 165 19.70 -5.21 36.73
C PRO A 165 20.08 -3.97 35.90
N GLN A 166 20.02 -4.03 34.57
CA GLN A 166 20.27 -2.89 33.67
C GLN A 166 19.07 -1.95 33.48
N TYR A 167 17.89 -2.33 33.95
CA TYR A 167 16.69 -1.51 33.85
C TYR A 167 16.21 -1.09 35.24
N GLU A 168 15.76 0.16 35.32
CA GLU A 168 15.03 0.69 36.47
C GLU A 168 13.57 0.86 36.08
N ARG A 169 12.66 0.40 36.94
CA ARG A 169 11.22 0.62 36.75
C ARG A 169 10.73 1.68 37.71
N ILE A 170 10.06 2.68 37.16
CA ILE A 170 9.29 3.66 37.91
C ILE A 170 7.80 3.41 37.65
N GLN A 171 7.01 3.37 38.73
CA GLN A 171 5.55 3.29 38.66
C GLN A 171 4.95 4.62 39.07
N THR A 172 4.05 5.14 38.25
CA THR A 172 3.29 6.36 38.53
C THR A 172 1.81 6.11 38.29
N ASP A 173 0.96 6.62 39.18
CA ASP A 173 -0.48 6.58 38.98
C ASP A 173 -0.95 7.84 38.26
N TYR A 174 -1.77 7.67 37.23
CA TYR A 174 -2.35 8.74 36.43
C TYR A 174 -3.80 8.44 36.09
N ASN A 175 -4.74 9.29 36.52
CA ASN A 175 -6.17 9.14 36.27
C ASN A 175 -6.74 7.74 36.58
N GLY A 176 -6.21 7.07 37.62
CA GLY A 176 -6.63 5.72 38.01
C GLY A 176 -5.95 4.58 37.24
N PHE A 177 -5.00 4.89 36.36
CA PHE A 177 -4.18 3.93 35.63
C PHE A 177 -2.75 3.93 36.16
N THR A 178 -2.14 2.75 36.25
CA THR A 178 -0.72 2.62 36.58
C THR A 178 0.11 2.68 35.31
N ILE A 179 0.99 3.67 35.23
CA ILE A 179 1.99 3.83 34.18
C ILE A 179 3.29 3.20 34.67
N ASN A 180 3.85 2.30 33.86
CA ASN A 180 5.15 1.71 34.10
C ASN A 180 6.16 2.34 33.15
N THR A 181 7.11 3.10 33.69
CA THR A 181 8.25 3.64 32.94
C THR A 181 9.46 2.77 33.18
N ILE A 182 10.03 2.25 32.10
CA ILE A 182 11.28 1.50 32.09
C ILE A 182 12.39 2.45 31.65
N ILE A 183 13.37 2.63 32.53
CA ILE A 183 14.54 3.48 32.33
C ILE A 183 15.76 2.59 32.14
N GLY A 184 16.54 2.84 31.09
CA GLY A 184 17.77 2.07 30.84
C GLY A 184 17.97 1.69 29.38
N TYR A 185 18.80 0.67 29.18
CA TYR A 185 19.25 0.22 27.86
C TYR A 185 18.16 -0.58 27.13
N PRO A 186 17.90 -0.49 25.82
CA PRO A 186 18.54 0.39 24.86
C PRO A 186 17.95 1.80 24.85
N ARG A 187 16.72 1.99 25.33
CA ARG A 187 16.02 3.28 25.47
C ARG A 187 14.98 3.21 26.57
N ASN A 188 14.66 4.38 27.12
CA ASN A 188 13.52 4.54 28.02
C ASN A 188 12.21 4.35 27.26
N PHE A 189 11.25 3.68 27.86
CA PHE A 189 9.90 3.54 27.32
C PHE A 189 8.87 3.48 28.45
N SER A 190 7.63 3.86 28.15
CA SER A 190 6.53 3.80 29.10
C SER A 190 5.40 2.96 28.51
N TYR A 191 4.74 2.20 29.37
CA TYR A 191 3.56 1.44 28.99
C TYR A 191 2.51 1.41 30.09
N THR A 192 1.26 1.17 29.67
CA THR A 192 0.11 1.00 30.56
C THR A 192 -0.92 0.09 29.92
N PHE A 193 -1.97 -0.26 30.69
CA PHE A 193 -3.08 -1.07 30.22
C PHE A 193 -4.43 -0.41 30.52
N ILE A 194 -5.31 -0.41 29.53
CA ILE A 194 -6.75 -0.12 29.68
C ILE A 194 -7.50 -1.42 29.39
N GLY A 195 -7.84 -2.19 30.43
CA GLY A 195 -8.38 -3.54 30.22
C GLY A 195 -7.39 -4.39 29.39
N ARG A 196 -7.85 -4.96 28.27
CA ARG A 196 -6.99 -5.67 27.31
C ARG A 196 -6.20 -4.78 26.33
N ILE A 197 -6.41 -3.47 26.31
CA ILE A 197 -5.62 -2.56 25.47
C ILE A 197 -4.28 -2.29 26.15
N GLY A 198 -3.19 -2.65 25.48
CA GLY A 198 -1.83 -2.25 25.86
C GLY A 198 -1.42 -0.99 25.09
N ILE A 199 -0.85 -0.03 25.81
CA ILE A 199 -0.28 1.21 25.23
C ILE A 199 1.22 1.23 25.53
N LEU A 200 2.05 1.45 24.52
CA LEU A 200 3.50 1.55 24.63
C LEU A 200 4.02 2.76 23.85
N THR A 201 4.92 3.53 24.44
CA THR A 201 5.53 4.70 23.79
C THR A 201 6.92 5.03 24.35
N LEU A 202 7.70 5.80 23.59
CA LEU A 202 8.93 6.43 24.09
C LEU A 202 8.68 7.77 24.78
N ASP A 203 7.49 8.36 24.58
CA ASP A 203 7.12 9.67 25.13
C ASP A 203 5.97 9.52 26.14
N PRO A 204 6.23 9.67 27.45
CA PRO A 204 5.19 9.58 28.48
C PRO A 204 4.00 10.53 28.28
N LEU A 205 4.20 11.67 27.59
CA LEU A 205 3.11 12.62 27.31
C LEU A 205 2.07 12.03 26.35
N LEU A 206 2.51 11.29 25.32
CA LEU A 206 1.60 10.60 24.40
C LEU A 206 0.74 9.57 25.13
N LEU A 207 1.31 8.90 26.13
CA LEU A 207 0.58 7.94 26.96
C LEU A 207 -0.49 8.65 27.80
N ALA A 208 -0.15 9.78 28.43
CA ALA A 208 -1.11 10.59 29.18
C ALA A 208 -2.26 11.12 28.29
N GLU A 209 -1.94 11.66 27.11
CA GLU A 209 -2.95 12.11 26.13
C GLU A 209 -3.89 10.96 25.72
N THR A 210 -3.35 9.75 25.52
CA THR A 210 -4.14 8.55 25.19
C THR A 210 -5.09 8.16 26.34
N LEU A 211 -4.63 8.25 27.59
CA LEU A 211 -5.46 7.98 28.77
C LEU A 211 -6.54 9.06 28.98
N ASP A 212 -6.24 10.31 28.68
CA ASP A 212 -7.20 11.42 28.73
C ASP A 212 -8.32 11.23 27.69
N LEU A 213 -7.98 10.79 26.47
CA LEU A 213 -8.95 10.44 25.44
C LEU A 213 -9.87 9.30 25.88
N TYR A 214 -9.32 8.28 26.54
CA TYR A 214 -10.11 7.17 27.06
C TYR A 214 -11.05 7.60 28.19
N SER A 215 -10.52 8.34 29.18
CA SER A 215 -11.24 8.70 30.40
C SER A 215 -12.21 9.87 30.23
N GLY A 216 -12.08 10.65 29.15
CA GLY A 216 -12.86 11.87 28.91
C GLY A 216 -12.55 13.00 29.90
N LEU A 217 -11.40 12.94 30.58
CA LEU A 217 -10.98 13.83 31.66
C LEU A 217 -9.76 14.68 31.26
N SER A 218 -9.78 15.36 30.12
CA SER A 218 -8.76 16.38 29.88
C SER A 218 -9.07 17.62 30.74
N GLY A 219 -8.07 18.19 31.42
CA GLY A 219 -8.18 19.40 32.24
C GLY A 219 -8.53 20.69 31.48
N THR A 220 -9.01 20.57 30.24
CA THR A 220 -9.47 21.67 29.38
C THR A 220 -10.99 21.59 29.23
N LYS A 221 -11.68 22.74 29.29
CA LYS A 221 -13.16 22.86 29.21
C LYS A 221 -13.75 22.53 27.82
N THR A 222 -13.10 21.66 27.05
CA THR A 222 -13.55 21.24 25.71
C THR A 222 -14.10 19.82 25.78
N ASP A 223 -15.14 19.57 24.99
CA ASP A 223 -15.86 18.29 24.93
C ASP A 223 -14.87 17.16 24.55
N PRO A 224 -14.85 16.00 25.22
CA PRO A 224 -13.99 14.85 24.86
C PRO A 224 -14.02 14.47 23.37
N LYS A 225 -15.13 14.78 22.69
CA LYS A 225 -15.32 14.59 21.24
C LYS A 225 -14.43 15.49 20.36
N GLU A 226 -13.82 16.54 20.91
CA GLU A 226 -13.02 17.53 20.16
C GLU A 226 -11.49 17.29 20.25
N GLN A 227 -11.04 16.23 20.94
CA GLN A 227 -9.65 16.13 21.40
C GLN A 227 -8.79 15.08 20.68
N GLY A 228 -9.38 14.08 20.03
CA GLY A 228 -8.63 13.01 19.34
C GLY A 228 -8.21 13.37 17.92
N PHE A 229 -7.36 12.54 17.32
CA PHE A 229 -6.98 12.65 15.90
C PHE A 229 -8.19 12.82 14.97
N LEU A 230 -9.26 12.03 15.18
CA LEU A 230 -10.45 12.05 14.32
C LEU A 230 -11.37 13.25 14.53
N ALA A 231 -11.20 14.05 15.60
CA ALA A 231 -12.17 15.08 15.95
C ALA A 231 -12.23 16.24 14.94
N GLU A 232 -11.08 16.64 14.39
CA GLU A 232 -10.94 17.80 13.50
C GLU A 232 -10.37 17.38 12.13
N HIS A 233 -10.21 16.08 11.88
CA HIS A 233 -9.56 15.61 10.67
C HIS A 233 -10.51 15.68 9.45
N PRO A 234 -10.09 16.28 8.32
CA PRO A 234 -10.93 16.39 7.12
C PRO A 234 -11.44 15.06 6.57
N MET A 235 -10.74 13.96 6.88
CA MET A 235 -11.08 12.59 6.44
C MET A 235 -11.58 11.71 7.60
N ALA A 236 -12.05 12.28 8.70
CA ALA A 236 -12.40 11.52 9.91
C ALA A 236 -13.40 10.37 9.62
N MET A 237 -14.49 10.68 8.90
CA MET A 237 -15.51 9.70 8.54
C MET A 237 -14.97 8.60 7.63
N ASP A 238 -14.15 8.95 6.64
CA ASP A 238 -13.53 7.97 5.73
C ASP A 238 -12.60 7.04 6.49
N ILE A 239 -11.69 7.60 7.29
CA ILE A 239 -10.73 6.85 8.10
C ILE A 239 -11.45 5.91 9.07
N GLN A 240 -12.50 6.40 9.75
CA GLN A 240 -13.24 5.58 10.69
C GLN A 240 -13.99 4.45 9.98
N THR A 241 -14.60 4.73 8.83
CA THR A 241 -15.31 3.72 8.03
C THR A 241 -14.35 2.64 7.55
N ASP A 242 -13.23 3.03 6.95
CA ASP A 242 -12.19 2.11 6.49
C ASP A 242 -11.65 1.28 7.66
N TYR A 243 -11.40 1.92 8.80
CA TYR A 243 -10.91 1.22 9.99
C TYR A 243 -11.89 0.13 10.45
N HIS A 244 -13.20 0.37 10.40
CA HIS A 244 -14.18 -0.64 10.78
C HIS A 244 -14.31 -1.80 9.78
N GLN A 245 -14.18 -1.51 8.49
CA GLN A 245 -14.43 -2.47 7.42
C GLN A 245 -13.18 -3.27 7.04
N ASP A 246 -12.01 -2.65 7.13
CA ASP A 246 -10.80 -3.14 6.46
C ASP A 246 -9.81 -3.76 7.44
N LYS A 247 -8.96 -4.65 6.92
CA LYS A 247 -7.99 -5.42 7.72
C LYS A 247 -6.73 -4.63 8.03
N SER A 248 -6.39 -3.68 7.18
CA SER A 248 -5.28 -2.76 7.42
C SER A 248 -5.66 -1.39 6.90
N THR A 249 -5.40 -0.37 7.70
CA THR A 249 -5.56 1.03 7.31
C THR A 249 -4.29 1.78 7.65
N GLY A 250 -4.04 2.88 6.96
CA GLY A 250 -2.94 3.75 7.30
C GLY A 250 -3.23 5.19 6.91
N TYR A 251 -2.43 6.06 7.46
CA TYR A 251 -2.51 7.50 7.26
C TYR A 251 -1.10 8.07 7.26
N VAL A 252 -0.87 9.07 6.41
CA VAL A 252 0.37 9.82 6.33
C VAL A 252 0.04 11.30 6.14
N ASP A 253 0.52 12.13 7.05
CA ASP A 253 0.59 13.58 6.88
C ASP A 253 1.85 13.93 6.07
N MET A 254 1.67 14.29 4.80
CA MET A 254 2.79 14.53 3.89
C MET A 254 3.59 15.78 4.27
N GLN A 255 2.98 16.75 4.96
CA GLN A 255 3.68 17.97 5.40
C GLN A 255 4.67 17.64 6.53
N GLN A 256 4.26 16.79 7.46
CA GLN A 256 5.12 16.37 8.56
C GLN A 256 6.11 15.27 8.15
N PHE A 257 5.75 14.43 7.19
CA PHE A 257 6.54 13.28 6.76
C PHE A 257 7.68 13.67 5.80
N THR A 258 7.43 14.55 4.82
CA THR A 258 8.43 14.92 3.79
C THR A 258 9.76 15.45 4.35
N PRO A 259 9.78 16.34 5.36
CA PRO A 259 11.04 16.81 5.96
C PRO A 259 11.89 15.70 6.60
N LEU A 260 11.28 14.58 7.00
CA LEU A 260 12.02 13.44 7.54
C LEU A 260 12.91 12.80 6.45
N PHE A 261 12.45 12.78 5.20
CA PHE A 261 13.20 12.22 4.07
C PHE A 261 14.31 13.11 3.57
N ASP A 262 14.20 14.42 3.76
CA ASP A 262 15.27 15.36 3.43
C ASP A 262 16.47 15.24 4.35
N SER A 263 16.25 14.80 5.60
CA SER A 263 17.31 14.49 6.55
C SER A 263 17.99 13.14 6.30
N MET A 264 17.32 12.22 5.60
CA MET A 264 17.90 10.95 5.17
C MET A 264 18.59 11.12 3.81
N ARG A 265 19.69 10.41 3.58
CA ARG A 265 20.22 10.22 2.20
C ARG A 265 19.26 9.32 1.43
N SER A 266 18.06 9.81 1.16
CA SER A 266 17.03 9.11 0.42
C SER A 266 17.41 9.09 -1.06
N ASP A 267 17.13 7.96 -1.72
CA ASP A 267 17.35 7.81 -3.15
C ASP A 267 16.55 8.87 -3.92
N VAL A 268 17.14 9.35 -5.02
CA VAL A 268 16.53 10.34 -5.92
C VAL A 268 15.12 9.90 -6.35
N LEU A 269 14.90 8.59 -6.50
CA LEU A 269 13.62 7.99 -6.86
C LEU A 269 12.56 8.14 -5.76
N VAL A 270 12.93 8.03 -4.47
CA VAL A 270 11.99 8.25 -3.35
C VAL A 270 11.55 9.72 -3.31
N LYS A 271 12.51 10.65 -3.48
CA LYS A 271 12.18 12.08 -3.56
C LYS A 271 11.32 12.42 -4.77
N GLN A 272 11.58 11.79 -5.92
CA GLN A 272 10.76 11.96 -7.12
C GLN A 272 9.34 11.44 -6.93
N ILE A 273 9.17 10.22 -6.38
CA ILE A 273 7.85 9.65 -6.08
C ILE A 273 7.08 10.54 -5.10
N LEU A 274 7.73 11.00 -4.02
CA LEU A 274 7.10 11.91 -3.06
C LEU A 274 6.73 13.25 -3.70
N GLY A 275 7.57 13.79 -4.59
CA GLY A 275 7.27 15.01 -5.34
C GLY A 275 6.05 14.91 -6.26
N VAL A 276 5.69 13.71 -6.73
CA VAL A 276 4.45 13.49 -7.50
C VAL A 276 3.19 13.71 -6.64
N PHE A 277 3.27 13.43 -5.34
CA PHE A 277 2.15 13.61 -4.41
C PHE A 277 2.01 15.06 -3.90
N GLY A 278 2.98 15.92 -4.17
CA GLY A 278 2.97 17.35 -3.84
C GLY A 278 3.23 17.67 -2.35
N ASP A 279 3.50 18.95 -2.08
CA ASP A 279 4.02 19.42 -0.78
C ASP A 279 2.95 19.69 0.29
N SER A 280 1.68 19.40 0.02
CA SER A 280 0.60 19.74 0.95
C SER A 280 -0.58 18.78 0.81
N GLY A 281 -0.69 17.85 1.74
CA GLY A 281 -1.83 16.94 1.80
C GLY A 281 -1.69 15.85 2.84
N ALA A 282 -2.76 15.06 2.93
CA ALA A 282 -2.80 13.86 3.72
C ALA A 282 -3.18 12.66 2.84
N TRP A 283 -2.59 11.51 3.13
CA TRP A 283 -2.86 10.26 2.43
C TRP A 283 -3.40 9.25 3.42
N ALA A 284 -4.64 8.82 3.24
CA ALA A 284 -5.16 7.64 3.92
C ALA A 284 -5.21 6.47 2.93
N PHE A 285 -4.94 5.26 3.42
CA PHE A 285 -5.11 4.04 2.63
C PHE A 285 -5.74 2.94 3.46
N SER A 286 -6.39 2.01 2.78
CA SER A 286 -7.00 0.86 3.42
C SER A 286 -6.95 -0.37 2.52
N ASN A 287 -6.90 -1.54 3.13
CA ASN A 287 -6.78 -2.83 2.44
C ASN A 287 -7.73 -3.83 3.04
N ARG A 288 -8.51 -4.47 2.18
CA ARG A 288 -9.41 -5.56 2.54
C ARG A 288 -9.33 -6.70 1.54
N TYR A 289 -9.85 -7.83 1.96
CA TYR A 289 -9.90 -9.04 1.16
C TYR A 289 -11.36 -9.51 1.06
N GLU A 290 -11.88 -9.60 -0.15
CA GLU A 290 -13.26 -9.96 -0.47
C GLU A 290 -13.24 -10.94 -1.66
N ASP A 291 -13.77 -12.16 -1.47
CA ASP A 291 -13.99 -13.16 -2.54
C ASP A 291 -12.83 -13.37 -3.52
N GLY A 292 -11.61 -13.60 -3.01
CA GLY A 292 -10.43 -13.81 -3.86
C GLY A 292 -9.79 -12.52 -4.39
N VAL A 293 -10.30 -11.34 -4.02
CA VAL A 293 -9.80 -10.05 -4.49
C VAL A 293 -9.26 -9.22 -3.32
N ILE A 294 -8.04 -8.68 -3.49
CA ILE A 294 -7.54 -7.62 -2.61
C ILE A 294 -8.03 -6.29 -3.14
N VAL A 295 -8.74 -5.54 -2.32
CA VAL A 295 -9.17 -4.17 -2.63
C VAL A 295 -8.34 -3.23 -1.77
N SER A 296 -7.55 -2.38 -2.43
CA SER A 296 -6.74 -1.33 -1.82
C SER A 296 -7.31 0.02 -2.20
N ARG A 297 -7.72 0.80 -1.20
CA ARG A 297 -8.23 2.16 -1.41
C ARG A 297 -7.20 3.15 -0.95
N HIS A 298 -7.00 4.20 -1.74
CA HIS A 298 -6.10 5.30 -1.42
C HIS A 298 -6.86 6.60 -1.58
N ARG A 299 -6.85 7.42 -0.54
CA ARG A 299 -7.48 8.74 -0.55
C ARG A 299 -6.42 9.77 -0.24
N PHE A 300 -6.18 10.63 -1.20
CA PHE A 300 -5.28 11.77 -1.10
C PHE A 300 -6.14 13.01 -0.97
N ARG A 301 -5.87 13.85 0.02
CA ARG A 301 -6.52 15.15 0.18
C ARG A 301 -5.46 16.23 0.14
N ARG A 302 -5.70 17.27 -0.67
CA ARG A 302 -4.77 18.41 -0.75
C ARG A 302 -4.90 19.27 0.50
N GLY A 303 -3.80 19.90 0.90
CA GLY A 303 -3.80 20.93 1.93
C GLY A 303 -4.64 22.13 1.49
N ILE A 304 -5.19 22.86 2.48
CA ILE A 304 -6.20 23.92 2.32
C ILE A 304 -5.77 25.08 1.39
N ASP A 305 -4.48 25.19 1.04
CA ASP A 305 -3.91 26.37 0.36
C ASP A 305 -3.36 26.17 -1.06
N THR A 306 -3.63 25.04 -1.74
CA THR A 306 -3.16 24.88 -3.13
C THR A 306 -4.18 25.39 -4.15
N SER A 307 -3.71 26.35 -4.96
CA SER A 307 -4.44 27.00 -6.05
C SER A 307 -5.25 26.02 -6.91
N ARG A 308 -6.53 26.39 -7.11
CA ARG A 308 -7.47 25.74 -8.03
C ARG A 308 -6.82 25.42 -9.38
N SER A 309 -6.54 24.15 -9.61
CA SER A 309 -6.43 23.64 -10.97
C SER A 309 -7.82 23.13 -11.34
N GLU A 310 -8.56 23.93 -12.12
CA GLU A 310 -9.76 23.43 -12.81
C GLU A 310 -9.32 22.27 -13.70
N LEU A 311 -9.63 21.05 -13.27
CA LEU A 311 -9.48 19.87 -14.09
C LEU A 311 -10.65 19.87 -15.08
N PRO A 312 -10.39 19.66 -16.38
CA PRO A 312 -11.47 19.55 -17.35
C PRO A 312 -12.36 18.37 -17.00
N THR A 313 -13.67 18.57 -17.12
CA THR A 313 -14.67 17.50 -17.10
C THR A 313 -14.32 16.46 -18.17
N VAL A 314 -14.05 15.23 -17.73
CA VAL A 314 -13.86 14.08 -18.61
C VAL A 314 -15.14 13.86 -19.41
N ASP A 315 -14.99 13.75 -20.74
CA ASP A 315 -16.12 13.47 -21.61
C ASP A 315 -16.58 12.03 -21.35
N ALA A 316 -17.81 11.87 -20.85
CA ALA A 316 -18.38 10.57 -20.50
C ALA A 316 -18.65 9.67 -21.74
N SER A 317 -18.24 10.11 -22.93
CA SER A 317 -18.41 9.39 -24.19
C SER A 317 -17.42 8.22 -24.30
N LYS A 318 -17.84 7.09 -23.72
CA LYS A 318 -17.34 5.72 -23.92
C LYS A 318 -15.84 5.55 -23.67
N SER A 319 -15.53 5.05 -22.48
CA SER A 319 -14.32 4.26 -22.25
C SER A 319 -14.20 3.20 -23.36
N PHE A 320 -13.03 3.14 -23.97
CA PHE A 320 -12.69 2.05 -24.86
C PHE A 320 -12.72 0.78 -23.99
N LEU A 321 -13.72 -0.08 -24.17
CA LEU A 321 -13.89 -1.30 -23.38
C LEU A 321 -13.45 -2.55 -24.14
N THR A 322 -12.98 -2.39 -25.38
CA THR A 322 -12.58 -3.50 -26.26
C THR A 322 -11.09 -3.41 -26.54
N PHE A 323 -10.28 -4.05 -25.70
CA PHE A 323 -8.84 -4.18 -25.92
C PHE A 323 -8.52 -5.59 -26.42
N PRO A 324 -7.42 -5.79 -27.16
CA PRO A 324 -7.00 -7.14 -27.56
C PRO A 324 -6.88 -8.05 -26.34
N GLU A 325 -7.26 -9.32 -26.47
CA GLU A 325 -7.16 -10.32 -25.38
C GLU A 325 -5.75 -10.36 -24.75
N ARG A 326 -4.71 -10.14 -25.56
CA ARG A 326 -3.30 -10.15 -25.13
C ARG A 326 -2.78 -8.80 -24.62
N THR A 327 -3.67 -7.97 -24.08
CA THR A 327 -3.30 -6.66 -23.52
C THR A 327 -2.64 -6.85 -22.15
N ALA A 328 -1.32 -6.69 -22.13
CA ALA A 328 -0.51 -6.80 -20.92
C ALA A 328 -0.73 -5.63 -19.96
N PHE A 329 -0.93 -4.44 -20.50
CA PHE A 329 -1.23 -3.23 -19.74
C PHE A 329 -2.11 -2.32 -20.58
N VAL A 330 -3.06 -1.66 -19.93
CA VAL A 330 -3.78 -0.53 -20.51
C VAL A 330 -3.98 0.53 -19.46
N ALA A 331 -3.78 1.80 -19.82
CA ALA A 331 -4.17 2.93 -19.01
C ALA A 331 -4.83 3.99 -19.88
N THR A 332 -5.97 4.50 -19.44
CA THR A 332 -6.64 5.66 -20.02
C THR A 332 -6.54 6.80 -19.04
N PHE A 333 -6.07 7.96 -19.51
CA PHE A 333 -5.96 9.16 -18.69
C PHE A 333 -6.47 10.37 -19.45
N PRO A 334 -7.07 11.34 -18.74
CA PRO A 334 -7.39 12.62 -19.32
C PRO A 334 -6.09 13.33 -19.71
N ILE A 335 -6.09 13.82 -20.93
CA ILE A 335 -5.08 14.67 -21.51
C ILE A 335 -5.10 16.01 -20.76
N LEU A 336 -4.28 16.08 -19.71
CA LEU A 336 -3.84 17.35 -19.15
C LEU A 336 -3.13 18.15 -20.27
N LYS A 337 -2.89 19.45 -20.03
CA LYS A 337 -2.05 20.34 -20.88
C LYS A 337 -0.63 19.80 -21.21
N GLN A 338 -0.32 18.56 -20.83
CA GLN A 338 0.91 17.80 -21.04
C GLN A 338 1.11 17.24 -22.46
N MET A 339 0.16 17.34 -23.40
CA MET A 339 0.44 17.01 -24.82
C MET A 339 1.57 17.86 -25.41
N GLN A 340 1.79 19.07 -24.86
CA GLN A 340 2.94 19.91 -25.24
C GLN A 340 4.29 19.20 -24.99
N GLY A 341 4.36 18.29 -24.01
CA GLY A 341 5.57 17.51 -23.73
C GLY A 341 5.80 16.35 -24.70
N LEU A 342 4.73 15.74 -25.24
CA LEU A 342 4.81 14.59 -26.15
C LEU A 342 4.85 14.99 -27.63
N PHE A 343 4.17 16.07 -28.00
CA PHE A 343 4.04 16.54 -29.38
C PHE A 343 4.72 17.90 -29.64
N GLY A 344 5.41 18.46 -28.65
CA GLY A 344 6.06 19.77 -28.75
C GLY A 344 5.06 20.91 -28.89
N ASP A 345 5.34 21.89 -29.75
CA ASP A 345 4.50 23.07 -29.97
C ASP A 345 3.20 22.78 -30.77
N MET A 346 2.96 21.52 -31.19
CA MET A 346 1.76 21.15 -31.94
C MET A 346 0.55 21.03 -31.01
N ASP A 347 -0.37 22.00 -31.10
CA ASP A 347 -1.66 21.95 -30.41
C ASP A 347 -2.62 21.01 -31.15
N LEU A 348 -2.69 19.75 -30.69
CA LEU A 348 -3.62 18.74 -31.22
C LEU A 348 -4.98 18.73 -30.50
N SER A 349 -5.24 19.66 -29.56
CA SER A 349 -6.48 19.67 -28.77
C SER A 349 -7.75 19.90 -29.59
N GLN A 350 -7.60 20.53 -30.76
CA GLN A 350 -8.69 20.80 -31.70
C GLN A 350 -9.09 19.57 -32.53
N VAL A 351 -8.16 18.61 -32.71
CA VAL A 351 -8.37 17.43 -33.56
C VAL A 351 -8.47 16.12 -32.78
N LEU A 352 -7.88 16.07 -31.59
CA LEU A 352 -7.92 14.91 -30.69
C LEU A 352 -8.87 15.14 -29.49
N GLY A 353 -9.36 14.03 -28.97
CA GLY A 353 -10.14 13.87 -27.75
C GLY A 353 -9.41 14.43 -26.53
N THR A 354 -10.11 14.46 -25.40
CA THR A 354 -9.50 14.80 -24.12
C THR A 354 -8.90 13.60 -23.42
N ASP A 355 -8.95 12.40 -24.00
CA ASP A 355 -8.45 11.17 -23.36
C ASP A 355 -7.42 10.47 -24.25
N LEU A 356 -6.37 9.97 -23.62
CA LEU A 356 -5.34 9.15 -24.26
C LEU A 356 -5.32 7.79 -23.58
N THR A 357 -5.48 6.74 -24.37
CA THR A 357 -5.31 5.36 -23.93
C THR A 357 -3.97 4.83 -24.40
N VAL A 358 -3.20 4.26 -23.49
CA VAL A 358 -1.91 3.62 -23.75
C VAL A 358 -2.07 2.14 -23.48
N LEU A 359 -1.72 1.29 -24.46
CA LEU A 359 -1.70 -0.16 -24.32
C LEU A 359 -0.30 -0.72 -24.52
N LEU A 360 0.02 -1.75 -23.78
CA LEU A 360 1.09 -2.69 -24.06
C LEU A 360 0.45 -4.01 -24.50
N VAL A 361 0.61 -4.38 -25.77
CA VAL A 361 0.05 -5.61 -26.34
C VAL A 361 1.17 -6.64 -26.48
N ALA A 362 1.01 -7.80 -25.84
CA ALA A 362 1.96 -8.90 -25.95
C ALA A 362 1.88 -9.54 -27.35
N PRO A 363 3.01 -9.95 -27.94
CA PRO A 363 3.03 -10.59 -29.26
C PRO A 363 2.38 -11.97 -29.22
N ASP A 364 1.82 -12.42 -30.35
CA ASP A 364 1.19 -13.74 -30.47
C ASP A 364 2.16 -14.90 -30.17
N PRO A 365 1.70 -16.09 -29.74
CA PRO A 365 2.59 -17.14 -29.22
C PRO A 365 3.58 -17.68 -30.26
N GLY A 366 3.30 -17.46 -31.56
CA GLY A 366 4.18 -17.77 -32.68
C GLY A 366 4.99 -16.57 -33.21
N GLU A 367 4.77 -15.38 -32.67
CA GLU A 367 5.43 -14.15 -33.10
C GLU A 367 6.63 -13.85 -32.20
N VAL A 368 7.83 -13.98 -32.75
CA VAL A 368 9.07 -13.57 -32.06
C VAL A 368 9.28 -12.08 -32.33
N SER A 369 8.50 -11.22 -31.68
CA SER A 369 8.80 -9.78 -31.68
C SER A 369 9.90 -9.47 -30.68
N VAL A 370 10.92 -8.73 -31.13
CA VAL A 370 11.97 -8.17 -30.25
C VAL A 370 11.47 -6.90 -29.55
N LEU A 371 10.50 -6.21 -30.14
CA LEU A 371 9.97 -4.94 -29.67
C LEU A 371 8.56 -5.14 -29.09
N PRO A 372 8.29 -4.65 -27.87
CA PRO A 372 6.95 -4.70 -27.33
C PRO A 372 6.04 -3.73 -28.09
N SER A 373 4.78 -4.13 -28.25
CA SER A 373 3.80 -3.37 -29.01
C SER A 373 3.12 -2.35 -28.11
N LEU A 374 3.69 -1.14 -28.05
CA LEU A 374 3.06 0.00 -27.41
C LEU A 374 2.07 0.62 -28.41
N VAL A 375 0.81 0.74 -28.03
CA VAL A 375 -0.24 1.36 -28.84
C VAL A 375 -0.85 2.53 -28.11
N LEU A 376 -0.95 3.67 -28.78
CA LEU A 376 -1.62 4.87 -28.32
C LEU A 376 -2.94 5.02 -29.06
N LEU A 377 -4.00 5.33 -28.32
CA LEU A 377 -5.32 5.63 -28.89
C LEU A 377 -5.84 6.95 -28.36
N ALA A 378 -6.32 7.78 -29.28
CA ALA A 378 -7.01 9.01 -28.95
C ALA A 378 -8.23 9.15 -29.87
N HIS A 379 -9.35 9.63 -29.32
CA HIS A 379 -10.52 9.95 -30.14
C HIS A 379 -10.15 11.06 -31.13
N ALA A 380 -10.48 10.91 -32.41
CA ALA A 380 -10.28 11.90 -33.45
C ALA A 380 -11.58 12.69 -33.63
N LYS A 381 -11.69 13.86 -32.99
CA LYS A 381 -12.87 14.74 -33.07
C LYS A 381 -13.19 15.18 -34.50
N ALA A 382 -12.14 15.28 -35.33
CA ALA A 382 -12.23 15.67 -36.73
C ALA A 382 -11.24 14.83 -37.56
N PRO A 383 -11.62 13.59 -37.94
CA PRO A 383 -10.73 12.64 -38.64
C PRO A 383 -10.11 13.22 -39.92
N ASP A 384 -10.89 13.95 -40.71
CA ASP A 384 -10.42 14.56 -41.97
C ASP A 384 -9.36 15.66 -41.72
N VAL A 385 -9.54 16.46 -40.67
CA VAL A 385 -8.59 17.51 -40.27
C VAL A 385 -7.33 16.88 -39.70
N LEU A 386 -7.45 15.80 -38.92
CA LEU A 386 -6.30 15.05 -38.42
C LEU A 386 -5.47 14.47 -39.57
N ASN A 387 -6.10 13.92 -40.61
CA ASN A 387 -5.39 13.44 -41.80
C ASN A 387 -4.61 14.57 -42.50
N ALA A 388 -5.18 15.77 -42.61
CA ALA A 388 -4.47 16.92 -43.17
C ALA A 388 -3.26 17.33 -42.32
N VAL A 389 -3.40 17.34 -40.98
CA VAL A 389 -2.30 17.61 -40.05
C VAL A 389 -1.19 16.55 -40.17
N LEU A 390 -1.55 15.27 -40.28
CA LEU A 390 -0.59 14.17 -40.46
C LEU A 390 0.15 14.27 -41.80
N GLY A 391 -0.52 14.73 -42.87
CA GLY A 391 0.13 15.04 -44.15
C GLY A 391 1.19 16.14 -44.04
N ILE A 392 0.93 17.20 -43.27
CA ILE A 392 1.92 18.26 -43.00
C ILE A 392 3.13 17.70 -42.24
N VAL A 393 2.89 16.81 -41.26
CA VAL A 393 3.97 16.14 -40.52
C VAL A 393 4.83 15.28 -41.44
N GLU A 394 4.22 14.52 -42.36
CA GLU A 394 4.93 13.72 -43.35
C GLU A 394 5.83 14.58 -44.26
N GLU A 395 5.30 15.68 -44.80
CA GLU A 395 6.06 16.63 -45.62
C GLU A 395 7.24 17.26 -44.86
N GLY A 396 7.05 17.47 -43.55
CA GLY A 396 8.06 18.04 -42.64
C GLY A 396 9.27 17.13 -42.37
N LYS A 397 9.24 15.85 -42.78
CA LYS A 397 10.33 14.86 -42.59
C LYS A 397 10.90 14.86 -41.16
N PRO A 398 10.07 14.51 -40.15
CA PRO A 398 10.46 14.59 -38.76
C PRO A 398 11.69 13.72 -38.48
N THR A 399 12.51 14.19 -37.54
CA THR A 399 13.69 13.47 -37.08
C THR A 399 13.60 13.18 -35.59
N ILE A 400 14.04 11.99 -35.18
CA ILE A 400 14.11 11.56 -33.78
C ILE A 400 15.59 11.27 -33.49
N ALA A 401 16.17 11.96 -32.50
CA ALA A 401 17.59 11.87 -32.18
C ALA A 401 18.51 12.06 -33.42
N GLY A 402 18.12 12.97 -34.34
CA GLY A 402 18.85 13.24 -35.58
C GLY A 402 18.72 12.15 -36.66
N LYS A 403 17.85 11.16 -36.48
CA LYS A 403 17.53 10.12 -37.48
C LYS A 403 16.18 10.40 -38.14
N PRO A 404 16.05 10.33 -39.47
CA PRO A 404 14.78 10.55 -40.14
C PRO A 404 13.79 9.43 -39.83
N LEU A 405 12.53 9.82 -39.66
CA LEU A 405 11.40 8.91 -39.66
C LEU A 405 10.94 8.71 -41.11
N GLU A 406 11.04 7.48 -41.61
CA GLU A 406 10.67 7.11 -42.97
C GLU A 406 9.18 6.72 -43.02
N PHE A 407 8.40 7.43 -43.85
CA PHE A 407 7.02 7.07 -44.17
C PHE A 407 7.04 6.07 -45.32
N LEU A 408 6.49 4.88 -45.10
CA LEU A 408 6.44 3.81 -46.11
C LEU A 408 5.14 3.89 -46.92
N GLU A 409 5.02 3.09 -47.98
CA GLU A 409 3.78 3.07 -48.78
C GLU A 409 2.56 2.67 -47.91
N PRO A 410 1.44 3.41 -47.99
CA PRO A 410 0.21 3.06 -47.30
C PRO A 410 -0.24 1.64 -47.66
N GLN A 411 -0.70 0.89 -46.66
CA GLN A 411 -1.20 -0.47 -46.82
C GLN A 411 -2.71 -0.48 -46.58
N ASP A 412 -3.47 -1.14 -47.44
CA ASP A 412 -4.85 -1.48 -47.15
C ASP A 412 -4.88 -2.74 -46.26
N TYR A 413 -5.44 -2.60 -45.06
CA TYR A 413 -5.61 -3.70 -44.12
C TYR A 413 -7.08 -3.82 -43.73
N LYS A 414 -7.77 -4.81 -44.31
CA LYS A 414 -9.20 -5.08 -44.08
C LYS A 414 -10.09 -3.83 -44.31
N GLY A 415 -9.76 -3.01 -45.32
CA GLY A 415 -10.51 -1.79 -45.64
C GLY A 415 -10.12 -0.56 -44.81
N ILE A 416 -9.08 -0.66 -43.99
CA ILE A 416 -8.51 0.44 -43.20
C ILE A 416 -7.15 0.79 -43.79
N THR A 417 -6.95 2.07 -44.10
CA THR A 417 -5.66 2.58 -44.56
C THR A 417 -4.70 2.65 -43.37
N LEU A 418 -3.68 1.81 -43.41
CA LEU A 418 -2.59 1.77 -42.46
C LEU A 418 -1.39 2.51 -43.06
N GLN A 419 -0.84 3.48 -42.32
CA GLN A 419 0.37 4.20 -42.70
C GLN A 419 1.58 3.65 -41.93
N PRO A 420 2.45 2.83 -42.55
CA PRO A 420 3.61 2.29 -41.86
C PRO A 420 4.71 3.37 -41.72
N LEU A 421 5.38 3.34 -40.57
CA LEU A 421 6.47 4.25 -40.21
C LEU A 421 7.70 3.44 -39.81
N GLN A 422 8.87 3.81 -40.35
CA GLN A 422 10.13 3.16 -40.05
C GLN A 422 11.13 4.16 -39.46
N LEU A 423 11.60 3.88 -38.24
CA LEU A 423 12.71 4.60 -37.63
C LEU A 423 13.98 3.73 -37.68
N ARG A 424 14.95 4.13 -38.51
CA ARG A 424 16.25 3.46 -38.61
C ARG A 424 17.26 4.10 -37.66
N LEU A 425 17.55 3.42 -36.55
CA LEU A 425 18.51 3.91 -35.56
C LEU A 425 19.95 3.68 -36.02
N ASN A 426 20.22 2.51 -36.58
CA ASN A 426 21.52 2.07 -37.12
C ASN A 426 21.31 0.85 -38.04
N PHE A 427 22.40 0.31 -38.62
CA PHE A 427 22.32 -0.79 -39.60
C PHE A 427 21.75 -2.11 -39.04
N LEU A 428 21.69 -2.26 -37.72
CA LEU A 428 21.22 -3.48 -37.04
C LEU A 428 19.82 -3.34 -36.43
N LEU A 429 19.30 -2.12 -36.27
CA LEU A 429 18.04 -1.89 -35.56
C LEU A 429 17.17 -0.88 -36.31
N ALA A 430 16.03 -1.36 -36.78
CA ALA A 430 14.93 -0.54 -37.29
C ALA A 430 13.65 -0.87 -36.51
N ILE A 431 12.98 0.18 -36.05
CA ILE A 431 11.66 0.07 -35.41
C ILE A 431 10.63 0.36 -36.50
N THR A 432 9.72 -0.58 -36.75
CA THR A 432 8.68 -0.43 -37.77
C THR A 432 7.31 -0.48 -37.09
N GLY A 433 6.69 0.68 -36.98
CA GLY A 433 5.36 0.87 -36.45
C GLY A 433 4.43 1.45 -37.52
N GLY A 434 3.41 2.17 -37.09
CA GLY A 434 2.52 2.89 -37.99
C GLY A 434 1.34 3.48 -37.27
N TYR A 435 0.49 4.17 -38.01
CA TYR A 435 -0.78 4.67 -37.52
C TYR A 435 -1.93 4.34 -38.46
N ALA A 436 -3.15 4.38 -37.92
CA ALA A 436 -4.40 4.27 -38.65
C ALA A 436 -5.49 5.09 -37.97
N ILE A 437 -6.55 5.43 -38.69
CA ILE A 437 -7.78 5.96 -38.12
C ILE A 437 -8.86 4.88 -38.23
N VAL A 438 -9.44 4.49 -37.10
CA VAL A 438 -10.44 3.41 -37.01
C VAL A 438 -11.63 3.88 -36.19
N ASN A 439 -12.83 3.91 -36.77
CA ASN A 439 -14.07 4.28 -36.08
C ASN A 439 -13.94 5.57 -35.24
N ASP A 440 -13.41 6.63 -35.84
CA ASP A 440 -13.12 7.93 -35.20
C ASP A 440 -12.03 7.88 -34.12
N TYR A 441 -11.19 6.85 -34.06
CA TYR A 441 -10.00 6.82 -33.19
C TYR A 441 -8.72 6.85 -34.00
N PHE A 442 -7.81 7.72 -33.60
CA PHE A 442 -6.42 7.67 -34.03
C PHE A 442 -5.70 6.59 -33.24
N VAL A 443 -5.12 5.62 -33.93
CA VAL A 443 -4.37 4.50 -33.36
C VAL A 443 -2.94 4.56 -33.87
N LEU A 444 -1.97 4.67 -32.97
CA LEU A 444 -0.54 4.72 -33.26
C LEU A 444 0.18 3.58 -32.55
N GLY A 445 0.87 2.71 -33.28
CA GLY A 445 1.57 1.55 -32.74
C GLY A 445 3.07 1.58 -33.01
N THR A 446 3.88 1.12 -32.05
CA THR A 446 5.33 0.91 -32.25
C THR A 446 5.65 -0.30 -33.13
N THR A 447 4.69 -1.20 -33.31
CA THR A 447 4.75 -2.36 -34.20
C THR A 447 3.51 -2.42 -35.08
N LEU A 448 3.64 -2.94 -36.30
CA LEU A 448 2.50 -3.19 -37.18
C LEU A 448 1.59 -4.31 -36.65
N ALA A 449 2.15 -5.30 -35.95
CA ALA A 449 1.39 -6.40 -35.37
C ALA A 449 0.46 -5.92 -34.25
N GLY A 450 0.97 -5.11 -33.31
CA GLY A 450 0.13 -4.53 -32.26
C GLY A 450 -0.95 -3.60 -32.82
N LEU A 451 -0.61 -2.79 -33.82
CA LEU A 451 -1.59 -1.95 -34.51
C LEU A 451 -2.71 -2.79 -35.14
N ARG A 452 -2.36 -3.86 -35.88
CA ARG A 452 -3.32 -4.79 -36.48
C ARG A 452 -4.17 -5.51 -35.43
N SER A 453 -3.60 -5.90 -34.30
CA SER A 453 -4.32 -6.53 -33.19
C SER A 453 -5.40 -5.60 -32.63
N VAL A 454 -5.09 -4.32 -32.45
CA VAL A 454 -6.07 -3.31 -32.01
C VAL A 454 -7.13 -3.06 -33.08
N ILE A 455 -6.75 -2.98 -34.37
CA ILE A 455 -7.70 -2.86 -35.49
C ILE A 455 -8.67 -4.05 -35.52
N ASP A 456 -8.15 -5.27 -35.43
CA ASP A 456 -8.95 -6.48 -35.50
C ASP A 456 -9.92 -6.57 -34.32
N THR A 457 -9.49 -6.15 -33.14
CA THR A 457 -10.33 -6.11 -31.94
C THR A 457 -11.44 -5.06 -32.08
N THR A 458 -11.09 -3.83 -32.47
CA THR A 458 -12.06 -2.73 -32.63
C THR A 458 -13.09 -2.95 -33.72
N THR A 459 -12.74 -3.73 -34.74
CA THR A 459 -13.64 -4.09 -35.84
C THR A 459 -14.46 -5.36 -35.55
N GLY A 460 -14.31 -5.97 -34.37
CA GLY A 460 -15.03 -7.19 -33.97
C GLY A 460 -14.52 -8.46 -34.65
N ASN A 461 -13.31 -8.44 -35.20
CA ASN A 461 -12.69 -9.56 -35.92
C ASN A 461 -11.75 -10.42 -35.05
N ALA A 462 -11.48 -10.00 -33.81
CA ALA A 462 -10.62 -10.71 -32.86
C ALA A 462 -11.23 -10.76 -31.45
N PRO A 463 -10.84 -11.73 -30.61
CA PRO A 463 -11.26 -11.80 -29.21
C PRO A 463 -10.80 -10.56 -28.43
N VAL A 464 -11.66 -10.14 -27.51
CA VAL A 464 -11.44 -9.00 -26.62
C VAL A 464 -10.98 -9.48 -25.25
N LEU A 465 -10.20 -8.65 -24.58
CA LEU A 465 -9.89 -8.78 -23.16
C LEU A 465 -11.19 -8.81 -22.35
N GLN A 466 -11.36 -9.88 -21.57
CA GLN A 466 -12.48 -10.06 -20.66
C GLN A 466 -12.09 -9.57 -19.25
N ASP A 467 -13.06 -9.49 -18.35
CA ASP A 467 -12.84 -9.27 -16.90
C ASP A 467 -12.24 -7.90 -16.49
N ILE A 468 -12.45 -6.88 -17.31
CA ILE A 468 -12.12 -5.50 -16.92
C ILE A 468 -13.19 -4.98 -15.94
N ALA A 469 -12.84 -4.89 -14.67
CA ALA A 469 -13.69 -4.35 -13.62
C ALA A 469 -13.57 -2.83 -13.52
N PHE A 470 -14.10 -2.10 -14.51
CA PHE A 470 -14.25 -0.64 -14.42
C PHE A 470 -15.70 -0.25 -14.10
N SER A 471 -15.85 0.62 -13.10
CA SER A 471 -17.08 1.27 -12.70
C SER A 471 -17.58 2.17 -13.83
N PRO A 472 -18.80 1.93 -14.36
CA PRO A 472 -19.37 2.83 -15.36
C PRO A 472 -19.58 4.22 -14.75
N GLY A 473 -19.09 5.27 -15.43
CA GLY A 473 -19.38 6.67 -15.08
C GLY A 473 -18.38 7.37 -14.15
N LYS A 474 -17.27 6.74 -13.74
CA LYS A 474 -16.17 7.45 -13.08
C LYS A 474 -15.24 8.08 -14.13
N GLY A 475 -15.25 9.41 -14.21
CA GLY A 475 -14.49 10.19 -15.20
C GLY A 475 -13.04 10.46 -14.79
N GLY A 476 -12.24 9.41 -14.57
CA GLY A 476 -10.87 9.54 -14.08
C GLY A 476 -9.86 8.61 -14.77
N VAL A 477 -8.70 8.38 -14.16
CA VAL A 477 -7.69 7.47 -14.73
C VAL A 477 -8.13 6.03 -14.48
N GLN A 478 -8.13 5.21 -15.53
CA GLN A 478 -8.43 3.78 -15.43
C GLN A 478 -7.22 3.00 -15.94
N ALA A 479 -6.75 2.02 -15.18
CA ALA A 479 -5.65 1.17 -15.58
C ALA A 479 -5.95 -0.31 -15.32
N PHE A 480 -5.42 -1.17 -16.17
CA PHE A 480 -5.50 -2.61 -16.04
C PHE A 480 -4.16 -3.23 -16.42
N VAL A 481 -3.75 -4.25 -15.66
CA VAL A 481 -2.49 -4.98 -15.83
C VAL A 481 -2.81 -6.47 -15.79
N GLN A 482 -2.27 -7.23 -16.75
CA GLN A 482 -2.17 -8.69 -16.65
C GLN A 482 -0.72 -9.02 -16.31
N PRO A 483 -0.39 -9.31 -15.05
CA PRO A 483 1.02 -9.46 -14.64
C PRO A 483 1.77 -10.56 -15.41
N GLU A 484 1.10 -11.67 -15.74
CA GLU A 484 1.66 -12.77 -16.53
C GLU A 484 2.15 -12.34 -17.93
N LEU A 485 1.50 -11.34 -18.55
CA LEU A 485 1.92 -10.77 -19.84
C LEU A 485 2.82 -9.54 -19.64
N PHE A 486 2.51 -8.71 -18.65
CA PHE A 486 3.17 -7.44 -18.40
C PHE A 486 4.62 -7.61 -17.97
N VAL A 487 4.91 -8.53 -17.05
CA VAL A 487 6.27 -8.69 -16.55
C VAL A 487 7.22 -9.16 -17.66
N PRO A 488 6.91 -10.19 -18.49
CA PRO A 488 7.73 -10.53 -19.65
C PRO A 488 7.95 -9.38 -20.62
N GLU A 489 6.89 -8.62 -20.95
CA GLU A 489 7.00 -7.47 -21.86
C GLU A 489 7.82 -6.33 -21.27
N LEU A 490 7.69 -6.06 -19.97
CA LEU A 490 8.52 -5.07 -19.26
C LEU A 490 10.00 -5.47 -19.27
N LYS A 491 10.30 -6.77 -19.05
CA LYS A 491 11.66 -7.31 -19.15
C LYS A 491 12.25 -7.16 -20.57
N ARG A 492 11.42 -7.24 -21.62
CA ARG A 492 11.83 -6.97 -23.02
C ARG A 492 11.98 -5.48 -23.30
N PHE A 493 11.14 -4.65 -22.72
CA PHE A 493 11.13 -3.20 -22.93
C PHE A 493 12.33 -2.49 -22.31
N LEU A 494 12.73 -2.87 -21.10
CA LEU A 494 13.79 -2.20 -20.33
C LEU A 494 15.15 -2.09 -21.08
N PRO A 495 15.67 -3.16 -21.73
CA PRO A 495 16.86 -3.06 -22.58
C PRO A 495 16.70 -2.08 -23.75
N ILE A 496 15.52 -2.08 -24.39
CA ILE A 496 15.24 -1.20 -25.54
C ILE A 496 15.19 0.25 -25.09
N LEU A 497 14.50 0.54 -23.98
CA LEU A 497 14.46 1.86 -23.37
C LEU A 497 15.86 2.36 -23.03
N THR A 498 16.72 1.49 -22.50
CA THR A 498 18.12 1.82 -22.19
C THR A 498 18.89 2.24 -23.45
N VAL A 499 18.68 1.55 -24.58
CA VAL A 499 19.28 1.93 -25.87
C VAL A 499 18.74 3.27 -26.35
N LEU A 500 17.42 3.46 -26.33
CA LEU A 500 16.77 4.70 -26.79
C LEU A 500 17.22 5.93 -25.97
N LEU A 501 17.26 5.82 -24.65
CA LEU A 501 17.73 6.89 -23.78
C LEU A 501 19.20 7.20 -24.00
N SER A 502 20.02 6.17 -24.24
CA SER A 502 21.45 6.34 -24.56
C SER A 502 21.64 7.16 -25.84
N LEU A 503 20.75 7.01 -26.83
CA LEU A 503 20.77 7.81 -28.05
C LEU A 503 20.37 9.27 -27.83
N SER A 504 19.52 9.56 -26.83
CA SER A 504 19.19 10.93 -26.41
C SER A 504 20.19 11.54 -25.42
N GLY A 505 21.35 10.89 -25.20
CA GLY A 505 22.38 11.36 -24.26
C GLY A 505 22.05 11.14 -22.78
N GLN A 506 20.93 10.46 -22.48
CA GLN A 506 20.52 10.08 -21.13
C GLN A 506 21.02 8.66 -20.84
N LYS A 507 21.53 8.40 -19.63
CA LYS A 507 21.97 7.05 -19.25
C LYS A 507 21.02 6.49 -18.21
N LEU A 508 20.34 5.39 -18.53
CA LEU A 508 19.69 4.57 -17.52
C LEU A 508 20.76 3.75 -16.80
N ASP A 509 20.71 3.65 -15.47
CA ASP A 509 21.65 2.83 -14.71
C ASP A 509 21.42 1.34 -15.03
N PRO A 510 22.40 0.63 -15.63
CA PRO A 510 22.26 -0.79 -15.93
C PRO A 510 22.00 -1.63 -14.68
N LYS A 511 22.52 -1.22 -13.52
CA LYS A 511 22.28 -1.91 -12.25
C LYS A 511 20.84 -1.78 -11.79
N LEU A 512 20.26 -0.58 -11.94
CA LEU A 512 18.84 -0.35 -11.65
C LEU A 512 17.95 -1.19 -12.57
N THR A 513 18.28 -1.20 -13.87
CA THR A 513 17.55 -1.99 -14.88
C THR A 513 17.54 -3.49 -14.54
N GLN A 514 18.72 -4.01 -14.21
CA GLN A 514 18.90 -5.41 -13.81
C GLN A 514 18.16 -5.71 -12.51
N SER A 515 18.30 -4.83 -11.51
CA SER A 515 17.62 -4.98 -10.23
C SER A 515 16.09 -5.02 -10.40
N ILE A 516 15.51 -4.12 -11.20
CA ILE A 516 14.07 -4.17 -11.51
C ILE A 516 13.72 -5.51 -12.17
N THR A 517 14.42 -5.87 -13.25
CA THR A 517 14.19 -7.10 -14.02
C THR A 517 14.20 -8.36 -13.17
N GLU A 518 15.17 -8.48 -12.25
CA GLU A 518 15.37 -9.65 -11.39
C GLU A 518 14.36 -9.71 -10.22
N ASN A 519 13.66 -8.62 -9.93
CA ASN A 519 12.74 -8.52 -8.79
C ASN A 519 11.27 -8.41 -9.22
N LEU A 520 10.95 -8.37 -10.51
CA LEU A 520 9.55 -8.30 -10.98
C LEU A 520 8.81 -9.65 -10.96
N PHE A 521 9.53 -10.78 -10.98
CA PHE A 521 8.93 -12.10 -11.16
C PHE A 521 7.84 -12.47 -10.13
N PRO A 522 7.85 -12.04 -8.86
CA PRO A 522 6.75 -12.36 -7.94
C PRO A 522 5.41 -11.85 -8.42
N LEU A 523 5.41 -10.71 -9.13
CA LEU A 523 4.18 -10.12 -9.67
C LEU A 523 3.51 -11.02 -10.70
N GLU A 524 4.26 -11.89 -11.40
CA GLU A 524 3.72 -12.86 -12.37
C GLU A 524 2.72 -13.85 -11.73
N SER A 525 2.76 -14.03 -10.40
CA SER A 525 1.83 -14.88 -9.65
C SER A 525 0.61 -14.15 -9.10
N LEU A 526 0.47 -12.86 -9.41
CA LEU A 526 -0.75 -12.11 -9.14
C LEU A 526 -1.66 -12.23 -10.36
N GLY A 527 -2.96 -12.37 -10.11
CA GLY A 527 -3.95 -12.28 -11.16
C GLY A 527 -4.12 -10.83 -11.64
N PRO A 528 -5.11 -10.58 -12.51
CA PRO A 528 -5.35 -9.26 -13.07
C PRO A 528 -5.48 -8.16 -12.03
N ILE A 529 -4.84 -7.01 -12.31
CA ILE A 529 -4.89 -5.82 -11.47
C ILE A 529 -5.67 -4.76 -12.22
N SER A 530 -6.71 -4.22 -11.59
CA SER A 530 -7.41 -3.03 -12.07
C SER A 530 -7.19 -1.87 -11.09
N ALA A 531 -7.09 -0.66 -11.61
CA ALA A 531 -7.00 0.55 -10.82
C ALA A 531 -7.91 1.61 -11.41
N GLU A 532 -8.68 2.26 -10.54
CA GLU A 532 -9.50 3.42 -10.88
C GLU A 532 -9.05 4.59 -10.01
N VAL A 533 -8.89 5.75 -10.62
CA VAL A 533 -8.49 6.97 -9.93
C VAL A 533 -9.49 8.05 -10.28
N ASP A 534 -10.28 8.47 -9.31
CA ASP A 534 -11.15 9.63 -9.39
C ASP A 534 -10.41 10.85 -8.84
N VAL A 535 -10.41 11.94 -9.60
CA VAL A 535 -9.75 13.19 -9.20
C VAL A 535 -10.81 14.26 -9.03
N GLY A 536 -11.11 14.58 -7.78
CA GLY A 536 -12.09 15.60 -7.41
C GLY A 536 -11.46 16.92 -7.00
N GLU A 537 -12.30 17.90 -6.69
CA GLU A 537 -11.86 19.22 -6.22
C GLU A 537 -11.05 19.15 -4.92
N HIS A 538 -11.34 18.17 -4.07
CA HIS A 538 -10.78 18.07 -2.71
C HIS A 538 -9.57 17.11 -2.64
N GLY A 539 -9.24 16.44 -3.75
CA GLY A 539 -8.15 15.46 -3.79
C GLY A 539 -8.35 14.35 -4.81
N MET A 540 -7.73 13.20 -4.55
CA MET A 540 -7.74 12.04 -5.44
C MET A 540 -8.14 10.80 -4.65
N ASP A 541 -9.09 10.04 -5.16
CA ASP A 541 -9.50 8.75 -4.62
C ASP A 541 -9.15 7.66 -5.62
N ALA A 542 -8.34 6.69 -5.22
CA ALA A 542 -7.98 5.55 -6.03
C ALA A 542 -8.46 4.24 -5.39
N GLU A 543 -9.00 3.33 -6.20
CA GLU A 543 -9.29 1.96 -5.82
C GLU A 543 -8.48 1.03 -6.73
N ILE A 544 -7.65 0.19 -6.13
CA ILE A 544 -6.86 -0.84 -6.79
C ILE A 544 -7.46 -2.19 -6.40
N ARG A 545 -7.73 -3.05 -7.37
CA ARG A 545 -8.27 -4.39 -7.17
C ARG A 545 -7.31 -5.39 -7.78
N ILE A 546 -6.83 -6.31 -6.97
CA ILE A 546 -5.91 -7.38 -7.38
C ILE A 546 -6.67 -8.68 -7.24
N VAL A 547 -6.98 -9.33 -8.36
CA VAL A 547 -7.53 -10.68 -8.36
C VAL A 547 -6.41 -11.63 -7.96
N LEU A 548 -6.62 -12.44 -6.92
CA LEU A 548 -5.68 -13.49 -6.56
C LEU A 548 -6.00 -14.72 -7.41
N GLU A 549 -4.97 -15.31 -8.03
CA GLU A 549 -5.11 -16.63 -8.65
C GLU A 549 -5.40 -17.69 -7.56
N GLU A 550 -6.36 -18.58 -7.82
CA GLU A 550 -6.76 -19.66 -6.90
C GLU A 550 -5.66 -20.72 -6.67
#